data_AF-A0A960HMP2-F1
#
_entry.id   AF-A0A960HMP2-F1
#
_cell.length_a   1.000
_cell.length_b   1.000
_cell.length_c   1.000
_cell.angle_alpha   90.00
_cell.angle_beta   90.00
_cell.angle_gamma   90.00
#
_symmetry.space_group_name_H-M   'P 1'
#
loop_
_entity.id
_entity.type
_entity.pdbx_description
1 polymer ?
#
loop_
_entity_poly.entity_id
_entity_poly.type
_entity_poly.pdbx_seq_one_letter_code
_entity_poly.pdbx_strand_id
1 'polypeptide(L)'
;MAATVADLDDRVLRRYYDAGSFARGQGYAADDRIRLLTTGDGAIDAACKGSGTASYVVRVRWGRDRDGVHLDDTCTCPLGGACKHAVAAILTARRDAARRPTPGLGARSDRRSGEWRRVLGGLEPERGDDLDLAPEPLALQVALHRPSSHRHT
;
A
#
# COMPACT_ATOMS: atom_id res chain seq x y z
N MET A 1 -13.66 -16.47 -2.44
CA MET A 1 -13.27 -16.21 -1.03
C MET A 1 -12.47 -14.92 -0.99
N ALA A 2 -12.57 -14.15 0.10
CA ALA A 2 -11.75 -12.95 0.25
C ALA A 2 -10.27 -13.35 0.38
N ALA A 3 -9.41 -12.79 -0.47
CA ALA A 3 -7.98 -13.11 -0.45
C ALA A 3 -7.32 -12.35 0.69
N THR A 4 -6.68 -13.05 1.62
CA THR A 4 -6.07 -12.45 2.82
C THR A 4 -4.56 -12.50 2.72
N VAL A 5 -3.87 -11.67 3.51
CA VAL A 5 -2.40 -11.64 3.47
C VAL A 5 -1.78 -12.97 3.92
N ALA A 6 -2.54 -13.82 4.60
CA ALA A 6 -2.14 -15.17 4.96
C ALA A 6 -2.00 -16.10 3.73
N ASP A 7 -2.68 -15.79 2.61
CA ASP A 7 -2.52 -16.53 1.36
C ASP A 7 -1.13 -16.27 0.72
N LEU A 8 -0.43 -15.19 1.10
CA LEU A 8 0.91 -14.85 0.62
C LEU A 8 2.00 -15.48 1.50
N ASP A 9 1.97 -16.80 1.62
CA ASP A 9 2.97 -17.55 2.38
C ASP A 9 4.35 -17.55 1.70
N ASP A 10 5.35 -18.10 2.39
CA ASP A 10 6.72 -18.12 1.87
C ASP A 10 6.87 -18.98 0.59
N ARG A 11 6.00 -19.95 0.36
CA ARG A 11 6.01 -20.76 -0.86
C ARG A 11 5.51 -19.92 -2.04
N VAL A 12 4.44 -19.17 -1.87
CA VAL A 12 3.94 -18.21 -2.86
C VAL A 12 5.02 -17.16 -3.13
N LEU A 13 5.58 -16.54 -2.10
CA LEU A 13 6.64 -15.53 -2.27
C LEU A 13 7.84 -16.08 -3.06
N ARG A 14 8.33 -17.29 -2.76
CA ARG A 14 9.45 -17.91 -3.49
C ARG A 14 9.13 -18.27 -4.95
N ARG A 15 7.86 -18.35 -5.34
CA ARG A 15 7.44 -18.53 -6.74
C ARG A 15 7.50 -17.22 -7.52
N TYR A 16 7.19 -16.10 -6.88
CA TYR A 16 7.06 -14.78 -7.54
C TYR A 16 8.34 -13.94 -7.46
N TYR A 17 9.20 -14.16 -6.46
CA TYR A 17 10.39 -13.35 -6.23
C TYR A 17 11.65 -14.22 -6.31
N ASP A 18 12.69 -13.69 -6.96
CA ASP A 18 14.01 -14.32 -6.97
C ASP A 18 14.60 -14.39 -5.55
N ALA A 19 15.53 -15.33 -5.34
CA ALA A 19 16.12 -15.59 -4.03
C ALA A 19 16.83 -14.35 -3.43
N GLY A 20 17.46 -13.52 -4.26
CA GLY A 20 18.18 -12.32 -3.81
C GLY A 20 17.24 -11.18 -3.40
N SER A 21 16.13 -10.99 -4.12
CA SER A 21 15.07 -10.06 -3.72
C SER A 21 14.34 -10.55 -2.47
N PHE A 22 14.09 -11.86 -2.36
CA PHE A 22 13.50 -12.45 -1.16
C PHE A 22 14.38 -12.26 0.09
N ALA A 23 15.67 -12.58 -0.01
CA ALA A 23 16.63 -12.43 1.09
C ALA A 23 16.76 -10.96 1.55
N ARG A 24 16.94 -10.01 0.62
CA ARG A 24 17.02 -8.59 0.98
C ARG A 24 15.69 -8.05 1.51
N GLY A 25 14.57 -8.54 1.00
CA GLY A 25 13.23 -8.15 1.45
C GLY A 25 12.98 -8.55 2.91
N GLN A 26 13.44 -9.73 3.32
CA GLN A 26 13.42 -10.14 4.73
C GLN A 26 14.21 -9.15 5.62
N GLY A 27 15.40 -8.73 5.16
CA GLY A 27 16.20 -7.73 5.87
C GLY A 27 15.47 -6.39 5.99
N TYR A 28 14.89 -5.88 4.90
CA TYR A 28 14.15 -4.61 4.91
C TYR A 28 12.90 -4.66 5.82
N ALA A 29 12.22 -5.81 5.88
CA ALA A 29 11.11 -6.00 6.80
C ALA A 29 11.59 -6.10 8.25
N ALA A 30 12.76 -6.71 8.51
CA ALA A 30 13.35 -6.80 9.86
C ALA A 30 13.86 -5.44 10.36
N ASP A 31 14.38 -4.60 9.47
CA ASP A 31 14.84 -3.23 9.75
C ASP A 31 13.70 -2.20 9.89
N ASP A 32 12.43 -2.64 9.91
CA ASP A 32 11.23 -1.78 9.98
C ASP A 32 11.21 -0.63 8.94
N ARG A 33 11.73 -0.89 7.73
CA ARG A 33 11.78 0.12 6.65
C ARG A 33 10.45 0.32 5.92
N ILE A 34 9.43 -0.44 6.29
CA ILE A 34 8.11 -0.43 5.66
C ILE A 34 7.12 0.29 6.57
N ARG A 35 6.46 1.30 6.00
CA ARG A 35 5.25 1.90 6.56
C ARG A 35 4.04 1.43 5.77
N LEU A 36 3.21 0.59 6.38
CA LEU A 36 1.93 0.19 5.78
C LEU A 36 1.01 1.40 5.70
N LEU A 37 0.55 1.72 4.50
CA LEU A 37 -0.43 2.78 4.28
C LEU A 37 -1.82 2.16 4.38
N THR A 38 -2.09 1.12 3.59
CA THR A 38 -3.40 0.47 3.54
C THR A 38 -3.21 -1.04 3.43
N THR A 39 -4.00 -1.80 4.18
CA THR A 39 -4.07 -3.26 4.09
C THR A 39 -5.52 -3.68 4.06
N GLY A 40 -5.89 -4.50 3.09
CA GLY A 40 -7.22 -5.08 2.98
C GLY A 40 -7.16 -6.42 2.25
N ASP A 41 -8.33 -6.95 1.96
CA ASP A 41 -8.45 -8.20 1.21
C ASP A 41 -7.91 -7.99 -0.21
N GLY A 42 -6.91 -8.79 -0.59
CA GLY A 42 -6.28 -8.74 -1.91
C GLY A 42 -5.46 -7.48 -2.19
N ALA A 43 -5.20 -6.61 -1.20
CA ALA A 43 -4.51 -5.34 -1.41
C ALA A 43 -3.61 -4.89 -0.26
N ILE A 44 -2.36 -4.53 -0.60
CA ILE A 44 -1.44 -3.78 0.27
C ILE A 44 -0.95 -2.55 -0.49
N ASP A 45 -1.00 -1.39 0.16
CA ASP A 45 -0.28 -0.17 -0.24
C ASP A 45 0.68 0.19 0.91
N ALA A 46 1.95 0.43 0.58
CA ALA A 46 2.99 0.71 1.57
C ALA A 46 4.00 1.74 1.04
N ALA A 47 4.67 2.43 1.95
CA ALA A 47 5.86 3.19 1.67
C ALA A 47 7.09 2.44 2.22
N CYS A 48 8.15 2.37 1.43
CA CYS A 48 9.41 1.75 1.80
C CYS A 48 10.51 2.80 1.83
N LYS A 49 11.24 2.90 2.94
CA LYS A 49 12.50 3.65 2.98
C LYS A 49 13.56 2.87 2.21
N GLY A 50 14.12 3.51 1.18
CA GLY A 50 15.19 2.96 0.35
C GLY A 50 16.54 2.95 1.06
N SER A 51 17.59 2.71 0.29
CA SER A 51 18.96 3.05 0.74
C SER A 51 19.13 4.57 0.68
N GLY A 52 19.64 5.18 1.76
CA GLY A 52 19.82 6.64 1.85
C GLY A 52 18.51 7.36 2.18
N THR A 53 18.25 8.48 1.49
CA THR A 53 17.08 9.36 1.70
C THR A 53 15.89 9.04 0.81
N ALA A 54 16.04 8.13 -0.17
CA ALA A 54 14.97 7.77 -1.09
C ALA A 54 13.82 7.03 -0.39
N SER A 55 12.59 7.28 -0.83
CA SER A 55 11.39 6.55 -0.41
C SER A 55 10.61 6.07 -1.63
N TYR A 56 10.09 4.84 -1.57
CA TYR A 56 9.37 4.21 -2.67
C TYR A 56 7.96 3.81 -2.24
N VAL A 57 6.99 3.96 -3.13
CA VAL A 57 5.64 3.44 -2.93
C VAL A 57 5.58 2.04 -3.50
N VAL A 58 5.02 1.12 -2.72
CA VAL A 58 4.81 -0.29 -3.07
C VAL A 58 3.31 -0.55 -3.07
N ARG A 59 2.84 -1.19 -4.13
CA ARG A 59 1.45 -1.65 -4.25
C ARG A 59 1.46 -3.12 -4.61
N VAL A 60 0.76 -3.93 -3.83
CA VAL A 60 0.62 -5.36 -4.03
C VAL A 60 -0.86 -5.69 -4.15
N ARG A 61 -1.22 -6.49 -5.14
CA ARG A 61 -2.57 -6.97 -5.38
C ARG A 61 -2.53 -8.49 -5.54
N TRP A 62 -3.47 -9.20 -4.92
CA TRP A 62 -3.56 -10.64 -5.10
C TRP A 62 -5.00 -11.14 -5.07
N GLY A 63 -5.21 -12.27 -5.72
CA GLY A 63 -6.46 -13.01 -5.72
C GLY A 63 -6.19 -14.49 -5.46
N ARG A 64 -7.25 -15.21 -5.10
CA ARG A 64 -7.23 -16.67 -4.94
C ARG A 64 -8.37 -17.30 -5.70
N ASP A 65 -8.05 -18.30 -6.52
CA ASP A 65 -9.01 -19.13 -7.23
C ASP A 65 -8.65 -20.62 -7.11
N ARG A 66 -9.25 -21.45 -7.97
CA ARG A 66 -9.03 -22.90 -8.05
C ARG A 66 -7.60 -23.28 -8.46
N ASP A 67 -6.91 -22.43 -9.19
CA ASP A 67 -5.59 -22.70 -9.76
C ASP A 67 -4.46 -22.14 -8.88
N GLY A 68 -4.81 -21.31 -7.89
CA GLY A 68 -3.94 -20.94 -6.79
C GLY A 68 -4.05 -19.47 -6.41
N VAL A 69 -2.94 -18.92 -5.93
CA VAL A 69 -2.80 -17.49 -5.62
C VAL A 69 -2.16 -16.80 -6.82
N HIS A 70 -2.78 -15.73 -7.29
CA HIS A 70 -2.25 -14.84 -8.33
C HIS A 70 -1.82 -13.54 -7.68
N LEU A 71 -0.58 -13.12 -7.92
CA LEU A 71 0.05 -11.97 -7.30
C LEU A 71 0.54 -10.99 -8.38
N ASP A 72 0.25 -9.72 -8.17
CA ASP A 72 0.77 -8.59 -8.95
C ASP A 72 1.37 -7.55 -8.00
N ASP A 73 2.50 -6.97 -8.37
CA ASP A 73 3.12 -5.90 -7.59
C ASP A 73 3.75 -4.82 -8.45
N THR A 74 3.70 -3.60 -7.92
CA THR A 74 4.38 -2.43 -8.49
C THR A 74 5.11 -1.68 -7.39
N CYS A 75 6.25 -1.11 -7.74
CA CYS A 75 7.08 -0.32 -6.85
C CYS A 75 7.71 0.84 -7.63
N THR A 76 7.68 2.05 -7.06
CA THR A 76 8.31 3.24 -7.68
C THR A 76 9.84 3.23 -7.64
N CYS A 77 10.46 2.12 -7.24
CA CYS A 77 11.90 1.94 -7.32
C CYS A 77 12.35 1.64 -8.77
N PRO A 78 13.64 1.75 -9.08
CA PRO A 78 14.14 1.53 -10.46
C PRO A 78 13.82 0.16 -11.06
N LEU A 79 13.49 -0.85 -10.23
CA LEU A 79 13.09 -2.18 -10.68
C LEU A 79 11.61 -2.28 -11.09
N GLY A 80 10.75 -1.33 -10.70
CA GLY A 80 9.33 -1.29 -11.08
C GLY A 80 8.42 -2.31 -10.39
N GLY A 81 8.91 -3.50 -10.04
CA GLY A 81 8.17 -4.60 -9.41
C GLY A 81 9.11 -5.77 -9.12
N ALA A 82 8.60 -6.91 -8.64
CA ALA A 82 9.38 -8.10 -8.31
C ALA A 82 10.59 -7.82 -7.40
N CYS A 83 10.54 -6.74 -6.61
CA CYS A 83 11.69 -6.20 -5.92
C CYS A 83 11.66 -6.56 -4.43
N LYS A 84 12.81 -6.40 -3.76
CA LYS A 84 12.91 -6.58 -2.30
C LYS A 84 11.89 -5.74 -1.50
N HIS A 85 11.44 -4.58 -2.02
CA HIS A 85 10.47 -3.74 -1.33
C HIS A 85 9.06 -4.35 -1.33
N ALA A 86 8.67 -5.04 -2.41
CA ALA A 86 7.41 -5.79 -2.49
C ALA A 86 7.42 -6.95 -1.49
N VAL A 87 8.50 -7.74 -1.46
CA VAL A 87 8.70 -8.78 -0.45
C VAL A 87 8.60 -8.20 0.96
N ALA A 88 9.34 -7.13 1.24
CA ALA A 88 9.33 -6.51 2.56
C ALA A 88 7.93 -6.03 2.96
N ALA A 89 7.18 -5.41 2.04
CA ALA A 89 5.82 -4.96 2.29
C ALA A 89 4.88 -6.12 2.66
N ILE A 90 4.95 -7.24 1.93
CA ILE A 90 4.14 -8.43 2.20
C ILE A 90 4.50 -9.03 3.57
N LEU A 91 5.80 -9.18 3.88
CA LEU A 91 6.24 -9.73 5.16
C LEU A 91 5.83 -8.84 6.34
N THR A 92 5.94 -7.52 6.20
CA THR A 92 5.47 -6.57 7.23
C THR A 92 3.95 -6.64 7.39
N ALA A 93 3.19 -6.73 6.31
CA ALA A 93 1.73 -6.89 6.37
C ALA A 93 1.31 -8.20 7.05
N ARG A 94 2.01 -9.32 6.81
CA ARG A 94 1.78 -10.60 7.52
C ARG A 94 2.02 -10.46 9.03
N ARG A 95 3.12 -9.80 9.43
CA ARG A 95 3.43 -9.55 10.85
C ARG A 95 2.38 -8.65 11.50
N ASP A 96 1.92 -7.59 10.81
CA ASP A 96 0.85 -6.71 11.30
C ASP A 96 -0.48 -7.46 11.48
N ALA A 97 -0.86 -8.30 10.51
CA ALA A 97 -2.05 -9.13 10.60
C ALA A 97 -1.98 -10.14 11.76
N ALA A 98 -0.83 -10.76 11.99
CA ALA A 98 -0.63 -11.68 13.11
C ALA A 98 -0.68 -10.97 14.48
N ARG A 99 -0.28 -9.69 14.56
CA ARG A 99 -0.32 -8.89 15.80
C ARG A 99 -1.69 -8.31 16.11
N ARG A 100 -2.58 -8.19 15.12
CA ARG A 100 -3.91 -7.60 15.28
C ARG A 100 -4.94 -8.73 15.43
N PRO A 101 -5.27 -9.19 16.65
CA PRO A 101 -6.37 -10.14 16.83
C PRO A 101 -7.63 -9.52 16.25
N THR A 102 -8.39 -10.31 15.49
CA THR A 102 -9.56 -9.89 14.71
C THR A 102 -10.50 -9.04 15.56
N PRO A 103 -10.58 -7.72 15.36
CA PRO A 103 -11.65 -6.93 15.96
C PRO A 103 -12.91 -7.24 15.17
N GLY A 104 -14.02 -7.49 15.85
CA GLY A 104 -15.33 -7.69 15.22
C GLY A 104 -15.60 -6.65 14.12
N LEU A 105 -16.17 -7.14 13.01
CA LEU A 105 -16.43 -6.35 11.79
C LEU A 105 -17.15 -5.03 12.13
N GLY A 106 -16.52 -3.89 11.82
CA GLY A 106 -17.25 -2.61 11.78
C GLY A 106 -16.42 -1.34 12.02
N ALA A 107 -15.34 -1.38 12.80
CA ALA A 107 -14.82 -0.13 13.40
C ALA A 107 -13.62 0.54 12.68
N ARG A 108 -13.26 0.12 11.46
CA ARG A 108 -11.99 0.53 10.79
C ARG A 108 -12.12 1.60 9.70
N SER A 109 -13.29 1.77 9.06
CA SER A 109 -13.46 2.76 7.98
C SER A 109 -13.57 4.21 8.50
N ASP A 110 -14.08 4.39 9.72
CA ASP A 110 -14.45 5.73 10.21
C ASP A 110 -13.25 6.53 10.74
N ARG A 111 -12.31 5.85 11.41
CA ARG A 111 -11.14 6.51 12.03
C ARG A 111 -10.19 7.14 11.02
N ARG A 112 -9.95 6.48 9.88
CA ARG A 112 -9.00 6.94 8.86
C ARG A 112 -9.52 8.17 8.10
N SER A 113 -10.83 8.34 8.02
CA SER A 113 -11.47 9.53 7.45
C SER A 113 -11.42 10.74 8.39
N GLY A 114 -11.32 10.52 9.69
CA GLY A 114 -11.20 11.61 10.68
C GLY A 114 -9.81 12.23 10.74
N GLU A 115 -8.77 11.45 10.49
CA GLU A 115 -7.37 11.87 10.66
C GLU A 115 -6.95 12.96 9.66
N TRP A 116 -7.28 12.79 8.37
CA TRP A 116 -6.95 13.80 7.36
C TRP A 116 -7.76 15.09 7.55
N ARG A 117 -9.03 15.02 8.00
CA ARG A 117 -9.83 16.23 8.30
C ARG A 117 -9.21 17.05 9.40
N ARG A 118 -8.60 16.42 10.41
CA ARG A 118 -7.88 17.13 11.47
C ARG A 118 -6.62 17.82 10.94
N VAL A 119 -5.86 17.13 10.08
CA VAL A 119 -4.62 17.68 9.50
C VAL A 119 -4.93 18.85 8.55
N LEU A 120 -5.93 18.70 7.67
CA LEU A 120 -6.32 19.75 6.73
C LEU A 120 -7.14 20.86 7.36
N GLY A 121 -7.82 20.59 8.49
CA GLY A 121 -8.59 21.61 9.21
C GLY A 121 -7.73 22.75 9.77
N GLY A 122 -6.41 22.57 9.89
CA GLY A 122 -5.47 23.63 10.23
C GLY A 122 -4.97 24.47 9.04
N LEU A 123 -5.40 24.14 7.82
CA LEU A 123 -5.06 24.89 6.59
C LEU A 123 -6.17 25.87 6.19
N GLU A 124 -6.99 26.31 7.14
CA GLU A 124 -7.92 27.40 6.85
C GLU A 124 -7.07 28.59 6.35
N PRO A 125 -7.30 29.08 5.12
CA PRO A 125 -6.57 30.25 4.68
C PRO A 125 -6.91 31.34 5.68
N GLU A 126 -5.89 31.90 6.34
CA GLU A 126 -5.99 33.24 6.90
C GLU A 126 -6.64 34.06 5.80
N ARG A 127 -7.88 34.52 6.03
CA ARG A 127 -8.55 35.46 5.12
C ARG A 127 -7.75 36.74 5.25
N GLY A 128 -6.60 36.78 4.60
CA GLY A 128 -5.80 37.97 4.45
C GLY A 128 -6.67 38.97 3.74
N ASP A 129 -6.74 40.18 4.29
CA ASP A 129 -7.27 41.38 3.63
C ASP A 129 -6.48 41.75 2.35
N ASP A 130 -5.50 40.95 1.96
CA ASP A 130 -4.82 41.03 0.68
C ASP A 130 -5.52 40.10 -0.29
N LEU A 131 -6.27 40.65 -1.25
CA LEU A 131 -6.21 40.40 -2.69
C LEU A 131 -7.51 40.93 -3.35
N ASP A 132 -7.44 42.10 -3.98
CA ASP A 132 -8.35 42.54 -5.05
C ASP A 132 -8.27 41.63 -6.31
N LEU A 133 -7.73 40.42 -6.19
CA LEU A 133 -7.72 39.41 -7.24
C LEU A 133 -9.00 38.58 -7.10
N ALA A 134 -9.90 38.75 -8.07
CA ALA A 134 -11.00 37.82 -8.25
C ALA A 134 -10.42 36.39 -8.30
N PRO A 135 -10.92 35.45 -7.49
CA PRO A 135 -10.39 34.09 -7.46
C PRO A 135 -10.54 33.49 -8.85
N GLU A 136 -9.43 33.12 -9.49
CA GLU A 136 -9.48 32.40 -10.76
C GLU A 136 -10.19 31.05 -10.51
N PRO A 137 -11.32 30.78 -11.18
CA PRO A 137 -12.06 29.55 -10.96
C PRO A 137 -11.26 28.36 -11.49
N LEU A 138 -10.76 27.53 -10.58
CA LEU A 138 -10.08 26.28 -10.90
C LEU A 138 -11.10 25.14 -10.98
N ALA A 139 -11.08 24.38 -12.07
CA ALA A 139 -11.81 23.12 -12.17
C ALA A 139 -10.95 21.96 -11.66
N LEU A 140 -11.47 21.20 -10.70
CA LEU A 140 -10.83 19.98 -10.20
C LEU A 140 -11.50 18.75 -10.82
N GLN A 141 -10.73 17.93 -11.55
CA GLN A 141 -11.18 16.62 -12.02
C GLN A 141 -10.56 15.52 -11.15
N VAL A 142 -11.40 14.65 -10.61
CA VAL A 142 -10.97 13.46 -9.87
C VAL A 142 -11.45 12.21 -10.59
N ALA A 143 -10.53 11.32 -10.95
CA ALA A 143 -10.85 10.04 -11.57
C ALA A 143 -10.55 8.90 -10.59
N LEU A 144 -11.60 8.21 -10.15
CA LEU A 144 -11.47 7.01 -9.33
C LEU A 144 -11.16 5.81 -10.22
N HIS A 145 -9.91 5.40 -10.25
CA HIS A 145 -9.49 4.19 -10.97
C HIS A 145 -9.65 2.98 -10.08
N ARG A 146 -10.61 2.12 -10.40
CA ARG A 146 -10.64 0.76 -9.86
C ARG A 146 -9.55 -0.06 -10.56
N PRO A 147 -8.69 -0.79 -9.83
CA PRO A 147 -7.71 -1.65 -10.48
C PRO A 147 -8.41 -2.70 -11.34
N SER A 148 -8.07 -2.78 -12.63
CA SER A 148 -8.60 -3.78 -13.55
C SER A 148 -7.98 -5.15 -13.25
N SER A 149 -8.81 -6.17 -13.05
CA SER A 149 -8.37 -7.57 -13.07
C SER A 149 -8.15 -7.97 -14.52
N HIS A 150 -6.95 -7.81 -15.05
CA HIS A 150 -6.61 -8.38 -16.35
C HIS A 150 -6.46 -9.89 -16.21
N ARG A 151 -7.45 -10.64 -16.73
CA ARG A 151 -7.29 -12.07 -17.01
C ARG A 151 -6.53 -12.16 -18.33
N HIS A 152 -5.33 -12.72 -18.31
CA HIS A 152 -4.72 -13.24 -19.52
C HIS A 152 -5.01 -14.74 -19.60
N THR A 153 -5.63 -15.10 -20.73
CA THR A 153 -5.89 -16.45 -21.22
C THR A 153 -4.61 -17.22 -21.46
#